data_AF-A0A164KPG1-F1
#
_entry.id   AF-A0A164KPG1-F1
#
_cell.length_a   1.000
_cell.length_b   1.000
_cell.length_c   1.000
_cell.angle_alpha   90.00
_cell.angle_beta   90.00
_cell.angle_gamma   90.00
#
_symmetry.space_group_name_H-M   'P 1'
#
loop_
_entity.id
_entity.type
_entity.pdbx_description
1 polymer ?
#
loop_
_entity_poly.entity_id
_entity_poly.type
_entity_poly.pdbx_seq_one_letter_code
_entity_poly.pdbx_strand_id
1 'polypeptide(L)'
;MFANYISENILQTSYESKMISSGDNYPTLKISGTKLQFLLVMLHLGIESKTIKTKLNWTNEEFEKHIYALELEGLLKQIGESYYPTCMVITANEGKELYNLCEPLIKPTLKIIENYSNQIDVISKRIETLNHLCKESYSLLLYSGVLLDFGQINNIEGNI
;
A
#
# COMPACT_ATOMS: atom_id res chain seq x y z
N MET A 1 7.79 8.58 -25.32
CA MET A 1 9.01 9.30 -24.87
C MET A 1 9.22 9.25 -23.34
N PHE A 2 8.16 9.10 -22.52
CA PHE A 2 8.28 8.97 -21.05
C PHE A 2 8.82 7.61 -20.53
N ALA A 3 8.59 6.50 -21.24
CA ALA A 3 9.00 5.17 -20.80
C ALA A 3 10.53 4.98 -20.68
N ASN A 4 11.32 5.65 -21.54
CA ASN A 4 12.77 5.48 -21.55
C ASN A 4 13.46 6.16 -20.36
N TYR A 5 12.98 7.35 -19.95
CA TYR A 5 13.57 8.13 -18.86
C TYR A 5 13.27 7.56 -17.47
N ILE A 6 12.13 6.91 -17.30
CA ILE A 6 11.73 6.27 -16.04
C ILE A 6 12.54 4.98 -15.80
N SER A 7 12.94 4.29 -16.87
CA SER A 7 13.46 2.95 -16.76
C SER A 7 14.87 2.83 -16.16
N GLU A 8 15.75 3.83 -16.34
CA GLU A 8 17.17 3.74 -15.94
C GLU A 8 17.40 3.87 -14.43
N ASN A 9 16.52 4.56 -13.71
CA ASN A 9 16.66 4.77 -12.27
C ASN A 9 15.92 3.75 -11.40
N ILE A 10 15.11 2.86 -11.96
CA ILE A 10 14.34 1.87 -11.17
C ILE A 10 15.28 1.02 -10.31
N LEU A 11 16.37 0.48 -10.88
CA LEU A 11 17.28 -0.39 -10.12
C LEU A 11 18.14 0.36 -9.10
N GLN A 12 18.25 1.69 -9.23
CA GLN A 12 19.02 2.56 -8.32
C GLN A 12 18.13 3.20 -7.25
N THR A 13 16.81 3.08 -7.39
CA THR A 13 15.84 3.63 -6.45
C THR A 13 15.70 2.71 -5.24
N SER A 14 15.73 3.31 -4.05
CA SER A 14 15.40 2.58 -2.82
C SER A 14 13.89 2.44 -2.71
N TYR A 15 13.42 1.20 -2.60
CA TYR A 15 12.01 0.90 -2.37
C TYR A 15 11.81 0.40 -0.95
N GLU A 16 10.83 0.99 -0.26
CA GLU A 16 10.33 0.44 0.99
C GLU A 16 9.25 -0.60 0.67
N SER A 17 9.38 -1.79 1.25
CA SER A 17 8.39 -2.86 1.13
C SER A 17 7.84 -3.17 2.52
N LYS A 18 6.52 -3.17 2.64
CA LYS A 18 5.80 -3.52 3.87
C LYS A 18 4.86 -4.68 3.58
N MET A 19 4.84 -5.65 4.50
CA MET A 19 3.88 -6.75 4.51
C MET A 19 3.17 -6.71 5.85
N ILE A 20 1.85 -6.54 5.82
CA ILE A 20 1.04 -6.27 7.03
C ILE A 20 0.56 -7.59 7.67
N SER A 21 0.47 -8.68 6.92
CA SER A 21 0.11 -9.99 7.46
C SER A 21 1.34 -10.73 7.97
N SER A 22 1.30 -11.13 9.23
CA SER A 22 2.28 -12.02 9.89
C SER A 22 1.65 -13.35 10.35
N GLY A 23 0.50 -13.74 9.77
CA GLY A 23 -0.22 -15.00 10.03
C GLY A 23 0.40 -16.19 9.31
N ASP A 24 -0.36 -16.92 8.48
CA ASP A 24 0.11 -18.08 7.67
C ASP A 24 1.26 -17.77 6.65
N ASN A 25 1.96 -16.64 6.82
CA ASN A 25 3.12 -16.19 6.06
C ASN A 25 2.86 -16.12 4.55
N TYR A 26 1.64 -15.74 4.17
CA TYR A 26 1.29 -15.42 2.80
C TYR A 26 1.40 -13.90 2.55
N PRO A 27 2.03 -13.46 1.44
CA PRO A 27 2.73 -14.30 0.46
C PRO A 27 4.04 -14.88 1.02
N THR A 28 4.38 -16.12 0.62
CA THR A 28 5.64 -16.77 1.09
C THR A 28 6.88 -16.21 0.40
N LEU A 29 6.69 -15.49 -0.71
CA LEU A 29 7.75 -14.88 -1.48
C LEU A 29 8.38 -13.69 -0.74
N LYS A 30 9.70 -13.74 -0.59
CA LYS A 30 10.46 -12.58 -0.15
C LYS A 30 10.55 -11.56 -1.28
N ILE A 31 9.75 -10.50 -1.21
CA ILE A 31 9.80 -9.38 -2.16
C ILE A 31 10.96 -8.42 -1.82
N SER A 32 11.02 -7.98 -0.57
CA SER A 32 11.97 -6.95 -0.10
C SER A 32 13.43 -7.37 -0.29
N GLY A 33 14.22 -6.49 -0.91
CA GLY A 33 15.65 -6.71 -1.16
C GLY A 33 15.94 -7.75 -2.26
N THR A 34 14.93 -8.15 -3.03
CA THR A 34 15.11 -9.07 -4.18
C THR A 34 14.77 -8.37 -5.49
N LYS A 35 15.09 -9.01 -6.63
CA LYS A 35 14.70 -8.51 -7.94
C LYS A 35 13.18 -8.45 -8.17
N LEU A 36 12.39 -9.17 -7.36
CA LEU A 36 10.92 -9.16 -7.47
C LEU A 36 10.32 -7.79 -7.18
N GLN A 37 10.92 -7.00 -6.28
CA GLN A 37 10.45 -5.64 -6.01
C GLN A 37 10.53 -4.76 -7.28
N PHE A 38 11.61 -4.91 -8.06
CA PHE A 38 11.79 -4.16 -9.29
C PHE A 38 10.87 -4.68 -10.40
N LEU A 39 10.65 -5.99 -10.48
CA LEU A 39 9.67 -6.58 -11.39
C LEU A 39 8.27 -5.97 -11.16
N LEU A 40 7.79 -5.93 -9.92
CA LEU A 40 6.48 -5.35 -9.59
C LEU A 40 6.39 -3.87 -9.96
N VAL A 41 7.44 -3.09 -9.71
CA VAL A 41 7.49 -1.67 -10.10
C VAL A 41 7.49 -1.50 -11.63
N MET A 42 8.26 -2.32 -12.36
CA MET A 42 8.32 -2.24 -13.81
C MET A 42 6.99 -2.62 -14.46
N LEU A 43 6.30 -3.64 -13.92
CA LEU A 43 4.96 -4.04 -14.36
C LEU A 43 3.91 -2.95 -14.06
N HIS A 44 3.96 -2.35 -12.87
CA HIS A 44 3.11 -1.21 -12.49
C HIS A 44 3.26 -0.02 -13.47
N LEU A 45 4.48 0.24 -13.92
CA LEU A 45 4.80 1.30 -14.89
C LEU A 45 4.49 0.91 -16.35
N GLY A 46 3.96 -0.29 -16.61
CA GLY A 46 3.64 -0.78 -17.94
C GLY A 46 4.85 -1.07 -18.82
N ILE A 47 6.01 -1.39 -18.22
CA ILE A 47 7.22 -1.73 -18.97
C ILE A 47 7.07 -3.13 -19.58
N GLU A 48 7.36 -3.25 -20.88
CA GLU A 48 7.25 -4.51 -21.61
C GLU A 48 8.18 -5.61 -21.06
N SER A 49 7.69 -6.86 -21.06
CA SER A 49 8.42 -8.04 -20.57
C SER A 49 9.80 -8.21 -21.19
N LYS A 50 9.97 -7.85 -22.47
CA LYS A 50 11.29 -7.90 -23.15
C LYS A 50 12.29 -6.97 -22.47
N THR A 51 11.89 -5.73 -22.18
CA THR A 51 12.72 -4.72 -21.52
C THR A 51 13.02 -5.11 -20.07
N ILE A 52 12.03 -5.66 -19.36
CA ILE A 52 12.20 -6.16 -17.99
C ILE A 52 13.27 -7.26 -17.95
N LYS A 53 13.15 -8.27 -18.81
CA LYS A 53 14.12 -9.38 -18.90
C LYS A 53 15.54 -8.88 -19.13
N THR A 54 15.72 -7.95 -20.07
CA THR A 54 17.03 -7.35 -20.32
C THR A 54 17.57 -6.59 -19.10
N LYS A 55 16.75 -5.76 -18.44
CA LYS A 55 17.21 -4.97 -17.28
C LYS A 55 17.52 -5.81 -16.06
N LEU A 56 16.76 -6.88 -15.82
CA LEU A 56 16.97 -7.77 -14.68
C LEU A 56 17.99 -8.88 -14.98
N ASN A 57 18.50 -8.94 -16.21
CA ASN A 57 19.38 -9.98 -16.71
C ASN A 57 18.78 -11.38 -16.47
N TRP A 58 17.53 -11.55 -16.92
CA TRP A 58 16.78 -12.79 -16.80
C TRP A 58 16.52 -13.42 -18.17
N THR A 59 16.63 -14.74 -18.19
CA THR A 59 16.14 -15.59 -19.29
C THR A 59 14.61 -15.57 -19.35
N ASN A 60 14.05 -16.08 -20.45
CA ASN A 60 12.60 -16.29 -20.54
C ASN A 60 12.10 -17.22 -19.43
N GLU A 61 12.81 -18.32 -19.16
CA GLU A 61 12.43 -19.31 -18.14
C GLU A 61 12.42 -18.71 -16.74
N GLU A 62 13.43 -17.91 -16.37
CA GLU A 62 13.46 -17.22 -15.08
C GLU A 62 12.31 -16.22 -14.93
N PHE A 63 12.03 -15.46 -16.00
CA PHE A 63 10.93 -14.50 -16.00
C PHE A 63 9.58 -15.20 -15.81
N GLU A 64 9.28 -16.24 -16.60
CA GLU A 64 8.03 -16.99 -16.49
C GLU A 64 7.90 -17.68 -15.12
N LYS A 65 9.00 -18.20 -14.56
CA LYS A 65 9.00 -18.76 -13.20
C LYS A 65 8.62 -17.72 -12.16
N HIS A 66 9.12 -16.48 -12.29
CA HIS A 66 8.79 -15.40 -11.35
C HIS A 66 7.36 -14.89 -11.53
N ILE A 67 6.87 -14.75 -12.77
CA ILE A 67 5.48 -14.41 -13.06
C ILE A 67 4.55 -15.45 -12.44
N TYR A 68 4.77 -16.73 -12.74
CA TYR A 68 3.96 -17.83 -12.21
C TYR A 68 3.93 -17.86 -10.67
N ALA A 69 5.09 -17.68 -10.03
CA ALA A 69 5.16 -17.65 -8.57
C ALA A 69 4.37 -16.48 -7.97
N LEU A 70 4.45 -15.29 -8.58
CA LEU A 70 3.71 -14.12 -8.12
C LEU A 70 2.20 -14.27 -8.36
N GLU A 71 1.77 -14.89 -9.46
CA GLU A 71 0.36 -15.20 -9.72
C GLU A 71 -0.21 -16.22 -8.73
N LEU A 72 0.55 -17.28 -8.43
CA LEU A 72 0.16 -18.29 -7.43
C LEU A 72 -0.05 -17.68 -6.03
N GLU A 73 0.78 -16.70 -5.67
CA GLU A 73 0.70 -15.99 -4.39
C GLU A 73 -0.32 -14.83 -4.43
N GLY A 74 -1.05 -14.69 -5.55
CA GLY A 74 -2.06 -13.65 -5.74
C GLY A 74 -1.51 -12.24 -5.79
N LEU A 75 -0.21 -12.06 -6.07
CA LEU A 75 0.50 -10.77 -6.18
C LEU A 75 0.52 -10.20 -7.59
N LEU A 76 0.18 -11.00 -8.59
CA LEU A 76 -0.01 -10.60 -9.97
C LEU A 76 -1.35 -11.11 -10.51
N LYS A 77 -1.88 -10.37 -11.47
CA LYS A 77 -3.02 -10.78 -12.27
C LYS A 77 -2.76 -10.48 -13.74
N GLN A 78 -2.97 -11.47 -14.60
CA GLN A 78 -2.98 -11.26 -16.04
C GLN A 78 -4.32 -10.66 -16.49
N ILE A 79 -4.26 -9.59 -17.28
CA ILE A 79 -5.42 -8.99 -17.95
C ILE A 79 -5.05 -8.80 -19.42
N GLY A 80 -5.67 -9.62 -20.29
CA GLY A 80 -5.27 -9.69 -21.70
C GLY A 80 -3.83 -10.19 -21.82
N GLU A 81 -2.98 -9.43 -22.52
CA GLU A 81 -1.57 -9.77 -22.74
C GLU A 81 -0.62 -9.14 -21.69
N SER A 82 -1.15 -8.46 -20.68
CA SER A 82 -0.37 -7.69 -19.70
C SER A 82 -0.54 -8.23 -18.27
N TYR A 83 0.50 -8.04 -17.44
CA TYR A 83 0.50 -8.44 -16.04
C TYR A 83 0.42 -7.19 -15.15
N TYR A 84 -0.43 -7.27 -14.12
CA TYR A 84 -0.69 -6.17 -13.21
C TYR A 84 -0.44 -6.61 -11.76
N PRO A 85 0.37 -5.87 -10.99
CA PRO A 85 0.46 -6.04 -9.54
C PRO A 85 -0.91 -5.90 -8.89
N THR A 86 -1.26 -6.85 -8.03
CA THR A 86 -2.46 -6.79 -7.18
C THR A 86 -2.13 -6.20 -5.82
N CYS A 87 -0.86 -6.26 -5.41
CA CYS A 87 -0.34 -5.50 -4.29
C CYS A 87 -0.19 -4.02 -4.67
N MET A 88 -0.37 -3.13 -3.69
CA MET A 88 -0.20 -1.71 -3.90
C MET A 88 1.26 -1.37 -4.21
N VAL A 89 1.51 -0.80 -5.38
CA VAL A 89 2.79 -0.23 -5.79
C VAL A 89 2.58 1.26 -5.98
N ILE A 90 3.34 2.08 -5.25
CA ILE A 90 3.25 3.54 -5.33
C ILE A 90 4.65 4.08 -5.54
N THR A 91 4.83 4.80 -6.64
CA THR A 91 6.06 5.54 -6.91
C THR A 91 6.08 6.88 -6.18
N ALA A 92 7.26 7.47 -6.01
CA ALA A 92 7.39 8.79 -5.39
C ALA A 92 6.58 9.88 -6.13
N ASN A 93 6.44 9.78 -7.45
CA ASN A 93 5.64 10.72 -8.23
C ASN A 93 4.15 10.57 -7.92
N GLU A 94 3.64 9.33 -7.92
CA GLU A 94 2.24 9.05 -7.56
C GLU A 94 1.95 9.42 -6.12
N GLY A 95 2.89 9.21 -5.20
CA GLY A 95 2.78 9.66 -3.81
C GLY A 95 2.65 11.19 -3.70
N LYS A 96 3.40 11.94 -4.51
CA LYS A 96 3.29 13.40 -4.59
C LYS A 96 1.95 13.85 -5.18
N GLU A 97 1.49 13.19 -6.24
CA GLU A 97 0.18 13.46 -6.83
C GLU A 97 -0.94 13.20 -5.83
N LEU A 98 -0.90 12.07 -5.13
CA LEU A 98 -1.84 11.73 -4.07
C LEU A 98 -1.82 12.77 -2.94
N TYR A 99 -0.63 13.19 -2.50
CA TYR A 99 -0.50 14.24 -1.49
C TYR A 99 -1.17 15.55 -1.94
N ASN A 100 -0.91 15.98 -3.18
CA ASN A 100 -1.50 17.20 -3.73
C ASN A 100 -3.02 17.12 -3.87
N LEU A 101 -3.57 15.93 -4.14
CA LEU A 101 -5.03 15.70 -4.14
C LEU A 101 -5.62 15.78 -2.73
N CYS A 102 -4.89 15.29 -1.73
CA CYS A 102 -5.34 15.27 -0.34
C CYS A 102 -5.15 16.61 0.38
N GLU A 103 -4.13 17.40 0.04
CA GLU A 103 -3.78 18.65 0.74
C GLU A 103 -4.96 19.62 0.90
N PRO A 104 -5.79 19.89 -0.14
CA PRO A 104 -6.95 20.76 0.00
C PRO A 104 -8.03 20.21 0.93
N LEU A 105 -8.08 18.90 1.14
CA LEU A 105 -9.05 18.21 1.99
C LEU A 105 -8.65 18.24 3.47
N ILE A 106 -7.38 18.49 3.78
CA ILE A 106 -6.86 18.49 5.15
C ILE A 106 -7.59 19.56 6.00
N LYS A 107 -7.62 20.82 5.53
CA LYS A 107 -8.22 21.92 6.31
C LYS A 107 -9.72 21.73 6.58
N PRO A 108 -10.56 21.38 5.57
CA PRO A 108 -11.96 21.05 5.82
C PRO A 108 -12.15 19.89 6.80
N THR A 109 -11.36 18.82 6.65
CA THR A 109 -11.43 17.64 7.53
C THR A 109 -11.08 17.99 8.97
N LEU A 110 -10.02 18.76 9.19
CA LEU A 110 -9.64 19.26 10.52
C LEU A 110 -10.76 20.09 11.15
N LYS A 111 -11.36 21.00 10.38
CA LYS A 111 -12.47 21.83 10.88
C LYS A 111 -13.68 21.00 11.30
N ILE A 112 -13.98 19.92 10.58
CA ILE A 112 -15.04 18.98 10.97
C ILE A 112 -14.68 18.32 12.30
N ILE A 113 -13.47 17.77 12.43
CA ILE A 113 -13.02 17.12 13.67
C ILE A 113 -13.07 18.11 14.85
N GLU A 114 -12.62 19.34 14.66
CA GLU A 114 -12.67 20.41 15.68
C GLU A 114 -14.11 20.70 16.13
N ASN A 115 -15.05 20.83 15.17
CA ASN A 115 -16.46 21.10 15.46
C ASN A 115 -17.11 20.00 16.32
N TYR A 116 -16.69 18.74 16.15
CA TYR A 116 -17.21 17.60 16.89
C TYR A 116 -16.34 17.18 18.08
N SER A 117 -15.20 17.84 18.32
CA SER A 117 -14.22 17.44 19.34
C SER A 117 -14.80 17.32 20.76
N ASN A 118 -15.69 18.23 21.16
CA ASN A 118 -16.37 18.18 22.45
C ASN A 118 -17.36 17.00 22.54
N GLN A 119 -18.05 16.68 21.44
CA GLN A 119 -18.98 15.56 21.42
C GLN A 119 -18.23 14.22 21.45
N ILE A 120 -17.12 14.12 20.71
CA ILE A 120 -16.22 12.96 20.74
C ILE A 120 -15.71 12.73 22.16
N ASP A 121 -15.32 13.79 22.86
CA ASP A 121 -14.88 13.73 24.25
C ASP A 121 -15.96 13.17 25.19
N VAL A 122 -17.18 13.73 25.12
CA VAL A 122 -18.32 13.26 25.93
C VAL A 122 -18.66 11.80 25.65
N ILE A 123 -18.63 11.37 24.38
CA ILE A 123 -18.90 9.99 23.99
C ILE A 123 -17.79 9.07 24.50
N SER A 124 -16.52 9.48 24.42
CA SER A 124 -15.39 8.68 24.87
C SER A 124 -15.44 8.34 26.37
N LYS A 125 -16.01 9.24 27.19
CA LYS A 125 -16.20 9.02 28.63
C LYS A 125 -17.30 8.01 28.97
N ARG A 126 -18.03 7.50 27.98
CA ARG A 126 -18.91 6.34 28.14
C ARG A 126 -18.13 5.03 28.15
N ILE A 127 -16.89 5.02 27.65
CA ILE A 127 -16.00 3.87 27.68
C ILE A 127 -15.30 3.89 29.04
N GLU A 128 -15.75 3.01 29.94
CA GLU A 128 -15.33 3.00 31.35
C GLU A 128 -13.80 2.95 31.52
N THR A 129 -13.11 2.18 30.68
CA THR A 129 -11.64 2.05 30.69
C THR A 129 -10.90 3.35 30.36
N LEU A 130 -11.52 4.29 29.63
CA LEU A 130 -10.93 5.59 29.27
C LEU A 130 -11.16 6.67 30.33
N ASN A 131 -12.04 6.42 31.31
CA ASN A 131 -12.42 7.43 32.29
C ASN A 131 -11.26 7.85 33.20
N HIS A 132 -10.35 6.94 33.49
CA HIS A 132 -9.19 7.16 34.35
C HIS A 132 -7.97 7.73 33.62
N LEU A 133 -8.04 7.87 32.29
CA LEU A 133 -6.95 8.39 31.47
C LEU A 133 -7.18 9.87 31.12
N CYS A 134 -6.10 10.61 30.96
CA CYS A 134 -6.16 11.94 30.34
C CYS A 134 -6.40 11.79 28.84
N LYS A 135 -7.08 12.79 28.25
CA LYS A 135 -7.50 12.76 26.84
C LYS A 135 -6.32 12.56 25.91
N GLU A 136 -5.20 13.19 26.22
CA GLU A 136 -3.98 13.15 25.42
C GLU A 136 -3.43 11.72 25.27
N SER A 137 -3.68 10.84 26.25
CA SER A 137 -3.22 9.45 26.21
C SER A 137 -3.99 8.56 25.24
N TYR A 138 -5.23 8.90 24.90
CA TYR A 138 -6.08 8.10 24.01
C TYR A 138 -6.66 8.90 22.84
N SER A 139 -6.34 10.18 22.72
CA SER A 139 -6.78 11.04 21.60
C SER A 139 -6.31 10.49 20.27
N LEU A 140 -5.07 9.98 20.20
CA LEU A 140 -4.57 9.30 19.01
C LEU A 140 -5.48 8.14 18.66
N LEU A 141 -5.86 7.27 19.61
CA LEU A 141 -6.77 6.14 19.35
C LEU A 141 -8.15 6.59 18.85
N LEU A 142 -8.74 7.64 19.45
CA LEU A 142 -10.07 8.14 19.07
C LEU A 142 -10.07 8.76 17.67
N TYR A 143 -9.08 9.59 17.37
CA TYR A 143 -8.98 10.24 16.07
C TYR A 143 -8.34 9.32 15.02
N SER A 144 -7.55 8.33 15.44
CA SER A 144 -7.02 7.31 14.54
C SER A 144 -8.08 6.29 14.19
N GLY A 145 -9.04 5.96 15.06
CA GLY A 145 -10.21 5.16 14.65
C GLY A 145 -10.95 5.82 13.49
N VAL A 146 -11.14 7.15 13.55
CA VAL A 146 -11.71 7.93 12.43
C VAL A 146 -10.84 7.91 11.16
N LEU A 147 -9.51 7.74 11.29
CA LEU A 147 -8.56 7.74 10.16
C LEU A 147 -8.15 6.33 9.66
N LEU A 148 -8.25 5.30 10.50
CA LEU A 148 -7.78 3.93 10.27
C LEU A 148 -8.93 2.92 10.11
N ASP A 149 -10.12 3.16 10.69
CA ASP A 149 -11.24 2.22 10.60
C ASP A 149 -11.92 2.18 9.22
N PHE A 150 -11.62 3.12 8.31
CA PHE A 150 -11.99 2.94 6.89
C PHE A 150 -11.24 1.77 6.22
N GLY A 151 -10.14 1.28 6.82
CA GLY A 151 -9.38 0.13 6.32
C GLY A 151 -9.59 -1.17 7.11
N GLN A 152 -10.08 -1.12 8.35
CA GLN A 152 -10.24 -2.31 9.20
C GLN A 152 -11.68 -2.87 9.24
N ILE A 153 -12.68 -2.12 8.77
CA ILE A 153 -14.06 -2.62 8.58
C ILE A 153 -14.18 -3.37 7.23
N ASN A 154 -13.28 -4.33 7.01
CA ASN A 154 -13.50 -5.39 6.02
C ASN A 154 -13.14 -6.77 6.57
N ASN A 155 -13.03 -6.92 7.89
CA ASN A 155 -12.76 -8.22 8.51
C ASN A 155 -13.79 -8.70 9.54
N ILE A 156 -15.00 -8.13 9.62
CA ILE A 156 -16.01 -8.59 10.61
C ILE A 156 -17.32 -9.13 9.98
N GLU A 157 -17.60 -8.90 8.69
CA GLU A 157 -18.83 -9.40 8.02
C GLU A 157 -18.61 -10.46 6.93
N GLY A 158 -17.54 -11.26 7.05
CA GLY A 158 -17.20 -12.29 6.06
C GLY A 158 -16.75 -13.62 6.65
N ASN A 159 -17.64 -14.28 7.42
CA ASN A 159 -17.59 -15.69 7.84
C ASN A 159 -16.50 -16.09 8.86
N ILE A 160 -16.90 -16.38 10.11
CA ILE A 160 -17.33 -17.71 10.60
C ILE A 160 -18.34 -17.49 11.74
#